data_AF-A0A7J7K7K2-F1
#
_entry.id   AF-A0A7J7K7K2-F1
#
_cell.length_a   1.000
_cell.length_b   1.000
_cell.length_c   1.000
_cell.angle_alpha   90.00
_cell.angle_beta   90.00
_cell.angle_gamma   90.00
#
_symmetry.space_group_name_H-M   'P 1'
#
loop_
_entity.id
_entity.type
_entity.pdbx_description
1 polymer ?
#
loop_
_entity_poly.entity_id
_entity_poly.type
_entity_poly.pdbx_seq_one_letter_code
_entity_poly.pdbx_strand_id
1 'polypeptide(L)'
;MVPSGGYTVIRFKANNPGYWFMHCHIELHNLAGMAMMFNEANSKQLQVPASFPVCRNFPSEYGKKAQPLNQASSNLLCTEYRMMWILTACILYLLD
;
A
#
# COMPACT_ATOMS: atom_id res chain seq x y z
N MET A 1 -14.31 12.05 -7.94
CA MET A 1 -15.12 11.32 -6.93
C MET A 1 -15.88 10.24 -7.64
N VAL A 2 -15.97 9.03 -7.09
CA VAL A 2 -16.74 7.93 -7.68
C VAL A 2 -18.13 7.92 -7.03
N PRO A 3 -19.24 8.02 -7.79
CA PRO A 3 -20.58 7.94 -7.22
C PRO A 3 -20.85 6.60 -6.55
N SER A 4 -21.66 6.58 -5.49
CA SER A 4 -22.08 5.34 -4.85
C SER A 4 -22.79 4.42 -5.85
N GLY A 5 -22.37 3.17 -5.93
CA GLY A 5 -22.89 2.19 -6.90
C GLY A 5 -22.62 2.51 -8.38
N GLY A 6 -21.85 3.56 -8.67
CA GLY A 6 -21.51 3.99 -10.03
C GLY A 6 -20.06 3.71 -10.40
N TYR A 7 -19.60 4.36 -11.48
CA TYR A 7 -18.22 4.28 -11.95
C TYR A 7 -17.71 5.64 -12.43
N THR A 8 -16.39 5.74 -12.59
CA THR A 8 -15.73 6.89 -13.19
C THR A 8 -14.66 6.37 -14.13
N VAL A 9 -14.61 6.89 -15.36
CA VAL A 9 -13.61 6.51 -16.35
C VAL A 9 -12.52 7.58 -16.37
N ILE A 10 -11.27 7.16 -16.17
CA ILE A 10 -10.10 8.03 -16.18
C ILE A 10 -9.17 7.57 -17.31
N ARG A 11 -8.65 8.52 -18.08
CA ARG A 11 -7.60 8.29 -19.08
C ARG A 11 -6.43 9.21 -18.76
N PHE A 12 -5.23 8.63 -18.67
CA PHE A 12 -3.98 9.38 -18.54
C PHE A 12 -2.97 8.85 -19.55
N LYS A 13 -1.97 9.68 -19.88
CA LYS A 13 -0.84 9.28 -20.71
C LYS A 13 0.27 8.73 -19.80
N ALA A 14 0.67 7.49 -20.05
CA ALA A 14 1.83 6.88 -19.40
C ALA A 14 3.11 7.40 -20.08
N ASN A 15 3.61 8.56 -19.62
CA ASN A 15 4.86 9.16 -20.11
C ASN A 15 5.78 9.67 -18.98
N ASN A 16 5.67 9.11 -17.77
CA ASN A 16 6.43 9.56 -16.60
C ASN A 16 6.98 8.38 -15.77
N PRO A 17 8.17 7.85 -16.14
CA PRO A 17 8.76 6.63 -15.57
C PRO A 17 8.75 6.60 -14.05
N GLY A 18 7.95 5.70 -13.48
CA GLY A 18 7.87 5.53 -12.03
C GLY A 18 6.83 4.54 -11.54
N TYR A 19 6.76 4.43 -10.21
CA TYR A 19 5.66 3.80 -9.50
C TYR A 19 4.70 4.90 -9.02
N TRP A 20 3.43 4.79 -9.40
CA TRP A 20 2.41 5.80 -9.10
C TRP A 20 1.34 5.22 -8.19
N PHE A 21 1.15 5.86 -7.04
CA PHE A 21 0.18 5.44 -6.04
C PHE A 21 -1.18 6.08 -6.32
N MET A 22 -2.18 5.27 -6.65
CA MET A 22 -3.56 5.71 -6.83
C MET A 22 -4.42 5.13 -5.71
N HIS A 23 -5.05 6.00 -4.94
CA HIS A 23 -5.77 5.61 -3.73
C HIS A 23 -6.99 6.48 -3.50
N CYS A 24 -7.84 6.06 -2.57
CA CYS A 24 -8.88 6.93 -2.05
C CYS A 24 -8.27 8.06 -1.23
N HIS A 25 -8.63 9.31 -1.51
CA HIS A 25 -8.12 10.47 -0.78
C HIS A 25 -8.85 10.71 0.57
N ILE A 26 -9.53 9.69 1.09
CA ILE A 26 -10.07 9.62 2.45
C ILE A 26 -9.10 8.75 3.26
N GLU A 27 -8.46 9.33 4.27
CA GLU A 27 -7.37 8.68 5.02
C GLU A 27 -7.78 7.31 5.59
N LEU A 28 -8.98 7.21 6.17
CA LEU A 28 -9.49 5.95 6.71
C LEU A 28 -9.60 4.84 5.65
N HIS A 29 -10.00 5.18 4.42
CA HIS A 29 -10.07 4.21 3.33
C HIS A 29 -8.67 3.86 2.80
N ASN A 30 -7.74 4.81 2.78
CA ASN A 30 -6.36 4.57 2.40
C ASN A 30 -5.66 3.64 3.40
N LEU A 31 -5.83 3.89 4.71
CA LEU A 31 -5.33 3.03 5.79
C LEU A 31 -5.97 1.63 5.76
N ALA A 32 -7.24 1.54 5.36
CA ALA A 32 -7.91 0.26 5.13
C ALA A 32 -7.48 -0.46 3.83
N GLY A 33 -6.59 0.15 3.03
CA GLY A 33 -6.00 -0.48 1.85
C GLY A 33 -6.71 -0.21 0.52
N MET A 34 -7.60 0.78 0.44
CA MET A 34 -8.25 1.19 -0.82
C MET A 34 -7.26 1.93 -1.73
N ALA A 35 -6.33 1.19 -2.31
CA ALA A 35 -5.24 1.69 -3.12
C ALA A 35 -4.78 0.70 -4.20
N MET A 36 -4.09 1.23 -5.19
CA MET A 36 -3.42 0.50 -6.26
C MET A 36 -2.10 1.21 -6.64
N MET A 37 -1.15 0.45 -7.17
CA MET A 37 0.11 0.97 -7.69
C MET A 37 0.18 0.74 -9.20
N PHE A 38 0.49 1.78 -9.96
CA PHE A 38 0.86 1.64 -11.38
C PHE A 38 2.38 1.60 -11.51
N ASN A 39 2.89 0.56 -12.15
CA ASN A 39 4.28 0.53 -12.60
C ASN A 39 4.33 0.99 -14.05
N GLU A 40 4.80 2.22 -14.26
CA GLU A 40 4.98 2.81 -15.59
C GLU A 40 6.48 2.87 -15.99
N ALA A 41 7.37 2.64 -15.03
CA ALA A 41 8.82 2.63 -15.24
C ALA A 41 9.27 1.56 -16.26
N ASN A 42 8.65 0.37 -16.30
CA ASN A 42 9.08 -0.76 -17.13
C ASN A 42 10.63 -0.93 -17.10
N SER A 43 11.33 -0.80 -18.24
CA SER A 43 12.80 -0.86 -18.33
C SER A 43 13.51 0.49 -18.12
N LYS A 44 12.78 1.58 -17.88
CA LYS A 44 13.25 2.96 -17.72
C LYS A 44 13.32 3.39 -16.25
N GLN A 45 13.66 2.47 -15.35
CA GLN A 45 13.73 2.79 -13.93
C GLN A 45 14.81 3.86 -13.67
N LEU A 46 14.38 4.97 -13.06
CA LEU A 46 15.28 6.06 -12.69
C LEU A 46 16.19 5.62 -11.54
N GLN A 47 17.41 6.15 -11.53
CA GLN A 47 18.33 5.94 -10.41
C GLN A 47 17.79 6.67 -9.18
N VAL A 48 17.69 5.93 -8.07
CA VAL A 48 17.30 6.49 -6.78
C VAL A 48 18.44 7.38 -6.27
N PRO A 49 18.19 8.61 -5.78
CA PRO A 49 19.23 9.47 -5.22
C PRO A 49 20.00 8.79 -4.08
N ALA A 50 21.31 9.06 -3.97
CA ALA A 50 22.20 8.37 -3.01
C ALA A 50 21.77 8.52 -1.54
N SER A 51 21.11 9.63 -1.18
CA SER A 51 20.61 9.90 0.18
C SER A 51 19.15 9.48 0.41
N PHE A 52 18.55 8.75 -0.53
CA PHE A 52 17.17 8.30 -0.38
C PHE A 52 17.06 7.21 0.71
N PRO A 53 16.07 7.28 1.61
CA PRO A 53 15.91 6.28 2.66
C PRO A 53 15.63 4.91 2.05
N VAL A 54 16.36 3.90 2.52
CA VAL A 54 16.11 2.50 2.17
C VAL A 54 15.40 1.80 3.32
N CYS A 55 14.78 0.65 3.03
CA CYS A 55 14.21 -0.19 4.07
C CYS A 55 15.22 -0.42 5.21
N ARG A 56 14.76 -0.26 6.46
CA ARG A 56 15.58 -0.35 7.68
C ARG A 56 16.62 0.77 7.87
N ASN A 57 16.60 1.81 7.04
CA ASN A 57 17.45 3.01 7.16
C ASN A 57 16.60 4.29 7.09
N PHE A 58 15.48 4.31 7.81
CA PHE A 58 14.66 5.50 7.95
C PHE A 58 15.23 6.35 9.09
N PRO A 59 15.47 7.66 8.89
CA PRO A 59 15.89 8.55 9.97
C PRO A 59 14.78 8.58 11.03
N SER A 60 15.04 7.93 12.15
CA SER A 60 14.05 7.68 13.17
C SER A 60 14.04 8.83 14.17
N GLU A 61 13.20 9.84 13.94
CA GLU A 61 12.77 10.73 15.05
C GLU A 61 12.06 9.90 16.14
N TYR A 62 11.44 8.78 15.76
CA TYR A 62 10.76 7.83 16.66
C TYR A 62 11.66 6.71 17.22
N GLY A 63 12.89 6.54 16.73
CA GLY A 63 13.78 5.45 17.17
C GLY A 63 14.48 5.73 18.50
N LYS A 64 14.41 6.97 19.00
CA LYS A 64 14.79 7.31 20.38
C LYS A 64 13.66 7.00 21.40
N LYS A 65 12.44 6.75 20.92
CA LYS A 65 11.24 6.40 21.73
C LYS A 65 10.61 5.07 21.35
N ALA A 66 11.26 4.29 20.49
CA ALA A 66 10.90 2.90 20.31
C ALA A 66 11.25 2.15 21.60
N GLN A 67 10.30 2.10 22.53
CA GLN A 67 10.31 1.04 23.53
C GLN A 67 10.44 -0.28 22.76
N PRO A 68 11.25 -1.24 23.25
CA PRO A 68 11.30 -2.54 22.61
C PRO A 68 9.85 -3.05 22.54
N LEU A 69 9.34 -3.20 21.32
CA LEU A 69 8.10 -3.93 21.11
C LEU A 69 8.40 -5.34 21.63
N ASN A 70 7.96 -5.61 22.85
CA ASN A 70 8.02 -6.95 23.39
C ASN A 70 7.23 -7.86 22.44
N GLN A 71 7.71 -9.09 22.26
CA GLN A 71 7.12 -10.10 21.37
C GLN A 71 5.61 -10.31 21.61
N ALA A 72 5.07 -9.85 22.75
CA ALA A 72 3.64 -9.84 23.05
C ALA A 72 2.83 -8.83 22.22
N SER A 73 3.39 -7.67 21.88
CA SER A 73 2.71 -6.60 21.12
C SER A 73 2.67 -6.85 19.61
N SER A 74 3.66 -7.58 19.05
CA SER A 74 3.64 -8.02 17.65
C SER A 74 2.56 -9.08 17.38
N ASN A 75 2.24 -9.90 18.40
CA ASN A 75 1.15 -10.86 18.30
C ASN A 75 -0.23 -10.19 18.37
N LEU A 76 -0.39 -9.11 19.16
CA LEU A 76 -1.68 -8.42 19.28
C LEU A 76 -2.16 -7.80 17.97
N LEU A 77 -1.25 -7.22 17.16
CA LEU A 77 -1.58 -6.62 15.86
C LEU A 77 -1.76 -7.66 14.74
N CYS A 78 -1.24 -8.89 14.90
CA CYS A 78 -1.42 -9.97 13.93
C CYS A 78 -2.71 -10.78 14.14
N THR A 79 -3.29 -10.80 15.35
CA THR A 79 -4.53 -11.55 15.64
C THR A 79 -5.81 -10.91 15.10
N GLU A 80 -5.79 -9.64 14.65
CA GLU A 80 -6.97 -8.96 14.09
C GLU A 80 -7.03 -9.00 12.54
N TYR A 81 -6.09 -9.67 11.86
CA TYR A 81 -6.14 -9.90 10.40
C TYR A 81 -6.99 -11.11 9.99
N ARG A 82 -8.06 -11.39 10.75
CA ARG A 82 -9.04 -12.42 10.40
C ARG A 82 -9.95 -12.03 9.21
N MET A 83 -9.71 -10.86 8.61
CA MET A 83 -10.38 -10.34 7.40
C MET A 83 -9.64 -10.62 6.09
N MET A 84 -8.46 -11.26 6.10
CA MET A 84 -7.75 -11.60 4.84
C MET A 84 -8.23 -12.93 4.22
N TRP A 85 -8.87 -13.79 5.00
CA TRP A 85 -9.32 -15.11 4.51
C TRP A 85 -10.66 -15.06 3.75
N ILE A 86 -11.51 -14.07 4.00
CA ILE A 86 -12.81 -13.96 3.30
C ILE A 86 -12.61 -13.55 1.84
N LEU A 87 -11.70 -12.61 1.56
CA LEU A 87 -11.44 -12.16 0.18
C LEU A 87 -10.60 -13.16 -0.62
N THR A 88 -9.68 -13.89 0.02
CA THR A 88 -8.88 -14.92 -0.67
C THR A 88 -9.72 -16.15 -1.02
N ALA A 89 -10.72 -16.51 -0.22
CA ALA A 89 -11.67 -17.57 -0.54
C ALA A 89 -12.61 -17.19 -1.71
N CYS A 90 -13.11 -15.94 -1.76
CA CYS A 90 -13.99 -15.50 -2.86
C CYS A 90 -13.32 -15.53 -4.25
N ILE A 91 -12.01 -15.36 -4.35
CA ILE A 91 -11.29 -15.40 -5.62
C ILE A 91 -11.07 -16.85 -6.09
N LEU A 92 -10.92 -17.81 -5.16
CA LEU A 92 -10.77 -19.23 -5.49
C LEU A 92 -12.10 -19.88 -5.90
N TYR A 93 -13.23 -19.46 -5.34
CA TYR A 93 -14.56 -19.99 -5.70
C TYR A 93 -15.17 -19.44 -7.01
N LEU A 94 -14.47 -18.54 -7.72
CA LEU A 94 -14.91 -18.00 -9.02
C LEU A 94 -14.02 -18.47 -10.18
N LEU A 95 -13.09 -19.39 -9.93
CA LEU A 95 -12.26 -20.02 -10.95
C LEU A 95 -12.37 -21.57 -10.97
N ASP A 96 -13.37 -22.11 -10.27
CA ASP A 96 -13.89 -23.47 -10.47
C ASP A 96 -15.39 -23.41 -10.82
#